data_AF-A0A816E4W2-F1
#
_entry.id   AF-A0A816E4W2-F1
#
_cell.length_a   1.000
_cell.length_b   1.000
_cell.length_c   1.000
_cell.angle_alpha   90.00
_cell.angle_beta   90.00
_cell.angle_gamma   90.00
#
_symmetry.space_group_name_H-M   'P 1'
#
loop_
_entity.id
_entity.type
_entity.pdbx_description
1 polymer ?
#
loop_
_entity_poly.entity_id
_entity_poly.type
_entity_poly.pdbx_seq_one_letter_code
_entity_poly.pdbx_strand_id
1 'polypeptide(L)'
;DGTEFPDAATYTAYQQTGGKLNKGDWRRSNVNTLIKTMYTRMHAIRPKVKFGISPFGIWKNGVPAGITGLSSYDSLYCDTQMWLEQGLIDYMTPQLYWQIDPPAQSYPVLLNWWIQQSKKGRHVYPGNAVYRILPTGLNWPVSEIVRQVNITRSMRDRLALGNVFYSVKQIIQNVKGIQTELATLYKQKAKVPKMNWL
;
A
#
# COMPACT_ATOMS: atom_id res chain seq x y z
N ASP A 1 1.30 5.71 18.60
CA ASP A 1 1.40 6.77 19.62
C ASP A 1 0.14 7.61 19.79
N GLY A 2 -0.95 7.39 19.04
CA GLY A 2 -2.33 7.72 19.48
C GLY A 2 -2.62 9.19 19.83
N THR A 3 -1.70 10.09 19.49
CA THR A 3 -1.76 11.50 19.81
C THR A 3 -2.80 12.17 18.90
N GLU A 4 -3.68 13.00 19.46
CA GLU A 4 -4.69 13.66 18.67
C GLU A 4 -4.04 14.64 17.66
N PHE A 5 -4.54 14.66 16.42
CA PHE A 5 -4.12 15.66 15.44
C PHE A 5 -4.50 17.06 15.93
N PRO A 6 -3.59 18.05 15.88
CA PRO A 6 -3.83 19.42 16.36
C PRO A 6 -4.68 20.22 15.36
N ASP A 7 -5.88 19.74 15.06
CA ASP A 7 -6.77 20.26 14.01
C ASP A 7 -8.13 20.72 14.52
N ALA A 8 -8.29 20.86 15.84
CA ALA A 8 -9.53 21.32 16.45
C ALA A 8 -9.94 22.71 15.92
N ALA A 9 -8.99 23.65 15.84
CA ALA A 9 -9.27 25.01 15.36
C ALA A 9 -9.74 25.04 13.90
N THR A 10 -9.08 24.27 13.02
CA THR A 10 -9.43 24.22 11.60
C THR A 10 -10.75 23.47 11.36
N TYR A 11 -11.05 22.44 12.16
CA TYR A 11 -12.35 21.78 12.11
C TYR A 11 -13.49 22.70 12.58
N THR A 12 -13.29 23.47 13.65
CA THR A 12 -14.28 24.48 14.11
C THR A 12 -14.55 25.52 13.02
N ALA A 13 -13.50 26.04 12.36
CA ALA A 13 -13.65 26.99 11.26
C ALA A 13 -14.43 26.39 10.07
N TYR A 14 -14.19 25.11 9.75
CA TYR A 14 -14.97 24.38 8.73
C TYR A 14 -16.46 24.30 9.11
N GLN A 15 -16.78 24.01 10.37
CA GLN A 15 -18.18 23.95 10.82
C GLN A 15 -18.85 25.34 10.79
N GLN A 16 -18.14 26.40 11.20
CA GLN A 16 -18.65 27.77 11.20
C GLN A 16 -18.99 28.29 9.80
N THR A 17 -18.29 27.80 8.77
CA THR A 17 -18.56 28.13 7.37
C THR A 17 -19.64 27.23 6.73
N GLY A 18 -20.36 26.44 7.53
CA GLY A 18 -21.48 25.61 7.09
C GLY A 18 -21.12 24.16 6.78
N GLY A 19 -19.89 23.72 7.07
CA GLY A 19 -19.43 22.34 6.91
C GLY A 19 -20.32 21.33 7.64
N LYS A 20 -20.60 20.19 7.00
CA LYS A 20 -21.56 19.16 7.47
C LYS A 20 -20.92 17.80 7.77
N LEU A 21 -19.68 17.58 7.36
CA LEU A 21 -18.99 16.32 7.63
C LEU A 21 -18.63 16.22 9.12
N ASN A 22 -18.74 15.03 9.69
CA ASN A 22 -18.13 14.76 11.00
C ASN A 22 -16.60 14.87 10.90
N LYS A 23 -15.91 14.97 12.05
CA LYS A 23 -14.46 15.21 12.10
C LYS A 23 -13.66 14.17 11.30
N GLY A 24 -14.04 12.89 11.37
CA GLY A 24 -13.36 11.83 10.64
C GLY A 24 -13.54 11.91 9.12
N ASP A 25 -14.77 12.14 8.67
CA ASP A 25 -15.07 12.32 7.24
C ASP A 25 -14.47 13.62 6.70
N TRP A 26 -14.44 14.68 7.50
CA TRP A 26 -13.76 15.92 7.16
C TRP A 26 -12.26 15.69 6.97
N ARG A 27 -11.59 15.00 7.90
CA ARG A 27 -10.17 14.62 7.77
C ARG A 27 -9.92 13.81 6.49
N ARG A 28 -10.74 12.77 6.24
CA ARG A 28 -10.67 11.98 5.00
C ARG A 28 -10.86 12.85 3.76
N SER A 29 -11.84 13.76 3.78
CA SER A 29 -12.12 14.65 2.65
C SER A 29 -10.94 15.56 2.29
N ASN A 30 -10.19 16.03 3.30
CA ASN A 30 -8.99 16.84 3.12
C ASN A 30 -7.88 16.04 2.42
N VAL A 31 -7.62 14.81 2.90
CA VAL A 31 -6.62 13.92 2.28
C VAL A 31 -7.03 13.54 0.86
N ASN A 32 -8.30 13.18 0.65
CA ASN A 32 -8.83 12.85 -0.68
C ASN A 32 -8.68 14.02 -1.66
N THR A 33 -8.93 15.25 -1.20
CA THR A 33 -8.76 16.48 -2.00
C THR A 33 -7.30 16.68 -2.38
N LEU A 34 -6.37 16.48 -1.44
CA LEU A 34 -4.94 16.55 -1.71
C LEU A 34 -4.51 15.53 -2.77
N ILE A 35 -4.87 14.26 -2.60
CA ILE A 35 -4.51 13.18 -3.53
C ILE A 35 -5.06 13.45 -4.94
N LYS A 36 -6.35 13.80 -5.05
CA LYS A 36 -6.97 14.15 -6.34
C LYS A 36 -6.29 15.34 -7.00
N THR A 37 -5.97 16.39 -6.22
CA THR A 37 -5.32 17.60 -6.73
C THR A 37 -3.92 17.29 -7.23
N MET A 38 -3.14 16.53 -6.46
CA MET A 38 -1.79 16.11 -6.84
C MET A 38 -1.81 15.29 -8.12
N TYR A 39 -2.66 14.26 -8.21
CA TYR A 39 -2.78 13.42 -9.39
C TYR A 39 -3.11 14.25 -10.63
N THR A 40 -4.12 15.10 -10.53
CA THR A 40 -4.60 15.94 -11.65
C THR A 40 -3.52 16.91 -12.12
N ARG A 41 -2.91 17.66 -11.18
CA ARG A 41 -1.90 18.68 -11.53
C ARG A 41 -0.61 18.04 -12.07
N MET A 42 -0.17 16.93 -11.48
CA MET A 42 1.05 16.27 -11.92
C MET A 42 0.93 15.79 -13.37
N HIS A 43 -0.19 15.18 -13.74
CA HIS A 43 -0.41 14.70 -15.11
C HIS A 43 -0.66 15.84 -16.11
N ALA A 44 -1.25 16.96 -15.68
CA ALA A 44 -1.35 18.15 -16.53
C ALA A 44 0.02 18.73 -16.90
N ILE A 45 1.00 18.65 -16.00
CA ILE A 45 2.36 19.18 -16.22
C ILE A 45 3.26 18.14 -16.91
N ARG A 46 3.22 16.87 -16.46
CA ARG A 46 4.04 15.77 -16.98
C ARG A 46 3.20 14.50 -17.11
N PRO A 47 2.50 14.30 -18.24
CA PRO A 47 1.57 13.17 -18.43
C PRO A 47 2.17 11.78 -18.22
N LYS A 48 3.48 11.62 -18.45
CA LYS A 48 4.17 10.32 -18.37
C LYS A 48 4.75 10.00 -16.99
N VAL A 49 4.67 10.91 -16.02
CA VAL A 49 5.14 10.64 -14.65
C VAL A 49 4.11 9.81 -13.92
N LYS A 50 4.55 8.77 -13.21
CA LYS A 50 3.67 7.87 -12.44
C LYS A 50 3.50 8.37 -11.02
N PHE A 51 2.26 8.46 -10.56
CA PHE A 51 1.88 8.72 -9.18
C PHE A 51 1.50 7.43 -8.48
N GLY A 52 2.17 7.10 -7.38
CA GLY A 52 1.81 5.95 -6.57
C GLY A 52 1.86 6.26 -5.09
N ILE A 53 1.09 5.50 -4.32
CA ILE A 53 0.96 5.66 -2.88
C ILE A 53 1.24 4.32 -2.21
N SER A 54 1.95 4.36 -1.08
CA SER A 54 2.22 3.20 -0.22
C SER A 54 1.44 3.31 1.09
N PRO A 55 0.17 2.87 1.14
CA PRO A 55 -0.65 2.98 2.33
C PRO A 55 -0.35 1.85 3.32
N PHE A 56 -0.86 1.99 4.54
CA PHE A 56 -0.92 0.88 5.49
C PHE A 56 -1.69 -0.30 4.88
N GLY A 57 -1.27 -1.53 5.16
CA GLY A 57 -1.79 -2.71 4.47
C GLY A 57 -3.23 -3.08 4.79
N ILE A 58 -3.78 -2.59 5.91
CA ILE A 58 -5.17 -2.76 6.31
C ILE A 58 -5.91 -1.44 6.08
N TRP A 59 -6.86 -1.43 5.13
CA TRP A 59 -7.69 -0.25 4.87
C TRP A 59 -8.67 0.00 6.02
N LYS A 60 -9.44 -1.02 6.41
CA LYS A 60 -10.44 -0.92 7.47
C LYS A 60 -10.56 -2.23 8.26
N ASN A 61 -10.83 -2.13 9.55
CA ASN A 61 -11.05 -3.31 10.39
C ASN A 61 -12.26 -4.12 9.91
N GLY A 62 -12.12 -5.45 9.89
CA GLY A 62 -13.11 -6.36 9.34
C GLY A 62 -13.13 -6.40 7.81
N VAL A 63 -12.22 -5.70 7.12
CA VAL A 63 -12.14 -5.66 5.66
C VAL A 63 -10.71 -5.96 5.18
N PRO A 64 -10.47 -7.13 4.54
CA PRO A 64 -11.43 -8.22 4.30
C PRO A 64 -11.86 -8.92 5.60
N ALA A 65 -12.94 -9.70 5.54
CA ALA A 65 -13.53 -10.36 6.72
C ALA A 65 -12.48 -11.14 7.52
N GLY A 66 -12.50 -10.98 8.85
CA GLY A 66 -11.53 -11.60 9.77
C GLY A 66 -10.20 -10.87 9.93
N ILE A 67 -9.89 -9.86 9.10
CA ILE A 67 -8.69 -9.04 9.24
C ILE A 67 -8.91 -7.90 10.22
N THR A 68 -8.01 -7.76 11.19
CA THR A 68 -8.03 -6.68 12.18
C THR A 68 -6.63 -6.13 12.42
N GLY A 69 -6.56 -4.86 12.85
CA GLY A 69 -5.32 -4.17 13.17
C GLY A 69 -5.50 -2.65 13.17
N LEU A 70 -4.43 -1.93 12.83
CA LEU A 70 -4.52 -0.49 12.59
C LEU A 70 -5.30 -0.24 11.30
N SER A 71 -6.41 0.51 11.38
CA SER A 71 -7.24 0.87 10.23
C SER A 71 -6.71 2.16 9.59
N SER A 72 -6.27 2.13 8.33
CA SER A 72 -5.86 3.36 7.64
C SER A 72 -7.04 4.33 7.46
N TYR A 73 -8.24 3.80 7.29
CA TYR A 73 -9.47 4.59 7.12
C TYR A 73 -9.87 5.33 8.39
N ASP A 74 -9.81 4.66 9.55
CA ASP A 74 -10.28 5.21 10.82
C ASP A 74 -9.18 5.96 11.57
N SER A 75 -7.96 5.42 11.61
CA SER A 75 -6.87 5.97 12.42
C SER A 75 -6.00 6.97 11.67
N LEU A 76 -5.81 6.77 10.35
CA LEU A 76 -4.96 7.62 9.51
C LEU A 76 -5.75 8.53 8.57
N TYR A 77 -7.08 8.37 8.52
CA TYR A 77 -7.98 9.11 7.63
C TYR A 77 -7.60 9.00 6.16
N CYS A 78 -7.02 7.87 5.77
CA CYS A 78 -6.60 7.56 4.40
C CYS A 78 -7.61 6.61 3.76
N ASP A 79 -8.48 7.12 2.88
CA ASP A 79 -9.44 6.32 2.14
C ASP A 79 -8.85 5.74 0.84
N THR A 80 -7.91 4.83 1.05
CA THR A 80 -7.07 4.24 0.02
C THR A 80 -7.82 3.29 -0.91
N GLN A 81 -8.93 2.70 -0.46
CA GLN A 81 -9.86 2.00 -1.33
C GLN A 81 -10.42 2.97 -2.38
N MET A 82 -10.99 4.10 -1.97
CA MET A 82 -11.56 5.09 -2.88
C MET A 82 -10.53 5.60 -3.91
N TRP A 83 -9.29 5.86 -3.50
CA TRP A 83 -8.24 6.32 -4.43
C TRP A 83 -7.93 5.30 -5.51
N LEU A 84 -7.87 4.01 -5.15
CA LEU A 84 -7.60 2.93 -6.07
C LEU A 84 -8.80 2.64 -6.99
N GLU A 85 -10.01 2.58 -6.43
CA GLU A 85 -11.25 2.33 -7.16
C GLU A 85 -11.54 3.42 -8.19
N GLN A 86 -11.24 4.67 -7.87
CA GLN A 86 -11.46 5.81 -8.76
C GLN A 86 -10.27 6.09 -9.70
N GLY A 87 -9.15 5.39 -9.54
CA GLY A 87 -7.97 5.57 -10.37
C GLY A 87 -7.25 6.91 -10.15
N LEU A 88 -7.29 7.47 -8.95
CA LEU A 88 -6.60 8.71 -8.52
C LEU A 88 -5.09 8.52 -8.26
N ILE A 89 -4.57 7.37 -8.68
CA ILE A 89 -3.18 6.93 -8.63
C ILE A 89 -2.95 6.02 -9.83
N ASP A 90 -1.69 5.83 -10.21
CA ASP A 90 -1.28 4.89 -11.27
C ASP A 90 -0.93 3.52 -10.70
N TYR A 91 -0.44 3.48 -9.46
CA TYR A 91 -0.21 2.22 -8.77
C TYR A 91 -0.35 2.37 -7.25
N MET A 92 -0.68 1.25 -6.60
CA MET A 92 -0.75 1.14 -5.15
C MET A 92 0.33 0.20 -4.62
N THR A 93 0.95 0.55 -3.51
CA THR A 93 1.94 -0.27 -2.81
C THR A 93 1.50 -0.54 -1.37
N PRO A 94 0.47 -1.36 -1.14
CA PRO A 94 0.00 -1.61 0.22
C PRO A 94 1.10 -2.27 1.04
N GLN A 95 1.34 -1.78 2.26
CA GLN A 95 2.36 -2.30 3.18
C GLN A 95 1.92 -3.64 3.78
N LEU A 96 2.08 -4.72 3.03
CA LEU A 96 1.70 -6.08 3.43
C LEU A 96 2.80 -6.74 4.26
N TYR A 97 3.02 -6.17 5.44
CA TYR A 97 4.13 -6.53 6.31
C TYR A 97 3.76 -7.65 7.27
N TRP A 98 3.04 -8.67 6.83
CA TRP A 98 2.68 -9.83 7.67
C TRP A 98 3.03 -11.13 6.96
N GLN A 99 3.08 -12.22 7.72
CA GLN A 99 3.40 -13.54 7.17
C GLN A 99 2.22 -14.09 6.35
N ILE A 100 2.50 -15.11 5.55
CA ILE A 100 1.49 -15.81 4.74
C ILE A 100 0.50 -16.58 5.63
N ASP A 101 1.01 -17.34 6.60
CA ASP A 101 0.24 -18.39 7.27
C ASP A 101 -0.69 -17.88 8.40
N PRO A 102 -0.32 -16.91 9.26
CA PRO A 102 -1.22 -16.40 10.29
C PRO A 102 -2.45 -15.70 9.70
N PRO A 103 -3.68 -16.06 10.12
CA PRO A 103 -4.91 -15.61 9.45
C PRO A 103 -5.22 -14.13 9.67
N ALA A 104 -4.91 -13.57 10.84
CA ALA A 104 -5.37 -12.25 11.26
C ALA A 104 -4.89 -11.09 10.36
N GLN A 105 -3.75 -11.25 9.67
CA GLN A 105 -3.22 -10.30 8.69
C GLN A 105 -2.56 -11.02 7.50
N SER A 106 -3.12 -12.15 7.05
CA SER A 106 -2.49 -13.01 6.04
C SER A 106 -2.14 -12.24 4.75
N TYR A 107 -0.87 -12.32 4.33
CA TYR A 107 -0.36 -11.70 3.11
C TYR A 107 -1.20 -11.99 1.85
N PRO A 108 -1.48 -13.24 1.47
CA PRO A 108 -2.27 -13.55 0.27
C PRO A 108 -3.72 -13.03 0.36
N VAL A 109 -4.33 -13.05 1.55
CA VAL A 109 -5.70 -12.55 1.75
C VAL A 109 -5.76 -11.05 1.50
N LEU A 110 -4.83 -10.30 2.10
CA LEU A 110 -4.71 -8.85 1.91
C LEU A 110 -4.38 -8.49 0.45
N LEU A 111 -3.42 -9.18 -0.16
CA LEU A 111 -3.05 -8.93 -1.56
C LEU A 111 -4.25 -9.15 -2.48
N ASN A 112 -4.97 -10.27 -2.31
CA ASN A 112 -6.16 -10.57 -3.08
C ASN A 112 -7.23 -9.47 -2.92
N TRP A 113 -7.44 -8.97 -1.71
CA TRP A 113 -8.37 -7.88 -1.47
C TRP A 113 -7.96 -6.58 -2.17
N TRP A 114 -6.69 -6.17 -2.07
CA TRP A 114 -6.20 -4.94 -2.73
C TRP A 114 -6.36 -4.98 -4.24
N ILE A 115 -6.05 -6.12 -4.85
CA ILE A 115 -6.25 -6.34 -6.29
C ILE A 115 -7.72 -6.15 -6.69
N GLN A 116 -8.66 -6.67 -5.89
CA GLN A 116 -10.10 -6.54 -6.18
C GLN A 116 -10.59 -5.09 -6.15
N GLN A 117 -9.90 -4.19 -5.45
CA GLN A 117 -10.27 -2.76 -5.41
C GLN A 117 -9.76 -1.98 -6.63
N SER A 118 -8.92 -2.57 -7.48
CA SER A 118 -8.40 -1.91 -8.68
C SER A 118 -9.42 -1.90 -9.84
N LYS A 119 -10.54 -1.20 -9.65
CA LYS A 119 -11.66 -1.16 -10.62
C LYS A 119 -11.30 -0.44 -11.93
N LYS A 120 -10.25 0.38 -11.92
CA LYS A 120 -9.73 1.13 -13.09
C LYS A 120 -8.42 0.56 -13.65
N GLY A 121 -8.10 -0.68 -13.30
CA GLY A 121 -6.94 -1.39 -13.86
C GLY A 121 -5.58 -0.90 -13.38
N ARG A 122 -5.51 -0.19 -12.25
CA ARG A 122 -4.26 0.28 -11.64
C ARG A 122 -3.45 -0.88 -11.11
N HIS A 123 -2.12 -0.76 -11.17
CA HIS A 123 -1.25 -1.84 -10.73
C HIS A 123 -1.16 -1.89 -9.21
N VAL A 124 -1.04 -3.10 -8.66
CA VAL A 124 -0.77 -3.32 -7.24
C VAL A 124 0.63 -3.93 -7.10
N TYR A 125 1.48 -3.28 -6.33
CA TYR A 125 2.83 -3.74 -6.02
C TYR A 125 2.95 -3.92 -4.51
N PRO A 126 2.62 -5.08 -3.91
CA PRO A 126 2.68 -5.23 -2.46
C PRO A 126 4.06 -4.87 -1.88
N GLY A 127 4.03 -4.14 -0.77
CA GLY A 127 5.20 -3.88 0.05
C GLY A 127 5.56 -5.10 0.88
N ASN A 128 6.81 -5.54 0.83
CA ASN A 128 7.35 -6.66 1.60
C ASN A 128 8.34 -6.17 2.66
N ALA A 129 8.16 -6.60 3.91
CA ALA A 129 8.97 -6.17 5.04
C ALA A 129 10.26 -6.99 5.21
N VAL A 130 11.24 -6.76 4.32
CA VAL A 130 12.54 -7.46 4.37
C VAL A 130 13.24 -7.26 5.73
N TYR A 131 13.06 -6.11 6.38
CA TYR A 131 13.64 -5.88 7.71
C TYR A 131 13.18 -6.89 8.78
N ARG A 132 12.05 -7.58 8.58
CA ARG A 132 11.55 -8.59 9.53
C ARG A 132 12.34 -9.91 9.54
N ILE A 133 13.28 -10.09 8.62
CA ILE A 133 14.21 -11.24 8.67
C ILE A 133 15.30 -11.07 9.73
N LEU A 134 15.49 -9.86 10.27
CA LEU A 134 16.54 -9.57 11.24
C LEU A 134 16.39 -10.48 12.49
N PRO A 135 17.48 -11.11 12.95
CA PRO A 135 17.46 -11.93 14.17
C PRO A 135 17.02 -11.17 15.42
N THR A 136 17.24 -9.85 15.47
CA THR A 136 16.85 -8.97 16.57
C THR A 136 15.36 -8.60 16.58
N GLY A 137 14.62 -8.98 15.54
CA GLY A 137 13.19 -8.70 15.41
C GLY A 137 12.37 -10.00 15.35
N LEU A 138 11.40 -10.04 14.44
CA LEU A 138 10.55 -11.21 14.23
C LEU A 138 11.27 -12.40 13.59
N ASN A 139 12.54 -12.23 13.20
CA ASN A 139 13.43 -13.27 12.67
C ASN A 139 12.80 -14.18 11.61
N TRP A 140 12.03 -13.60 10.69
CA TRP A 140 11.40 -14.36 9.61
C TRP A 140 12.45 -15.16 8.82
N PRO A 141 12.14 -16.38 8.37
CA PRO A 141 13.00 -17.09 7.44
C PRO A 141 13.00 -16.35 6.09
N VAL A 142 14.13 -16.36 5.37
CA VAL A 142 14.22 -15.74 4.04
C VAL A 142 13.20 -16.36 3.07
N SER A 143 12.88 -17.65 3.26
CA SER A 143 11.85 -18.36 2.51
C SER A 143 10.46 -17.70 2.61
N GLU A 144 10.15 -16.96 3.67
CA GLU A 144 8.90 -16.19 3.77
C GLU A 144 8.83 -15.11 2.67
N ILE A 145 9.89 -14.32 2.51
CA ILE A 145 9.96 -13.28 1.47
C ILE A 145 9.91 -13.91 0.07
N VAL A 146 10.62 -15.02 -0.13
CA VAL A 146 10.59 -15.78 -1.39
C VAL A 146 9.19 -16.28 -1.72
N ARG A 147 8.48 -16.88 -0.73
CA ARG A 147 7.09 -17.33 -0.90
C ARG A 147 6.15 -16.17 -1.22
N GLN A 148 6.31 -15.01 -0.57
CA GLN A 148 5.48 -13.83 -0.85
C GLN A 148 5.67 -13.30 -2.28
N VAL A 149 6.91 -13.29 -2.80
CA VAL A 149 7.18 -12.95 -4.20
C VAL A 149 6.52 -13.94 -5.15
N ASN A 150 6.59 -15.23 -4.86
CA ASN A 150 5.95 -16.27 -5.68
C ASN A 150 4.41 -16.16 -5.68
N ILE A 151 3.80 -15.85 -4.53
CA ILE A 151 2.36 -15.55 -4.43
C ILE A 151 1.99 -14.31 -5.26
N THR A 152 2.82 -13.27 -5.22
CA THR A 152 2.58 -12.07 -6.04
C THR A 152 2.61 -12.41 -7.52
N ARG A 153 3.59 -13.22 -7.95
CA ARG A 153 3.74 -13.67 -9.33
C ARG A 153 2.56 -14.52 -9.81
N SER A 154 2.00 -15.38 -8.96
CA SER A 154 0.82 -16.18 -9.33
C SER A 154 -0.44 -15.33 -9.54
N MET A 155 -0.45 -14.10 -9.04
CA MET A 155 -1.55 -13.13 -9.22
C MET A 155 -1.27 -12.06 -10.29
N ARG A 156 -0.21 -12.21 -11.10
CA ARG A 156 0.21 -11.20 -12.09
C ARG A 156 -0.89 -10.86 -13.11
N ASP A 157 -1.68 -11.84 -13.53
CA ASP A 157 -2.75 -11.66 -14.53
C ASP A 157 -3.93 -10.87 -13.94
N ARG A 158 -3.87 -10.59 -12.63
CA ARG A 158 -4.80 -9.75 -11.87
C ARG A 158 -4.12 -8.47 -11.37
N LEU A 159 -3.15 -7.94 -12.13
CA LEU A 159 -2.50 -6.63 -11.88
C LEU A 159 -1.51 -6.58 -10.70
N ALA A 160 -1.17 -7.71 -10.08
CA ALA A 160 -0.08 -7.81 -9.10
C ALA A 160 1.28 -7.95 -9.81
N LEU A 161 1.82 -6.84 -10.33
CA LEU A 161 2.88 -6.87 -11.34
C LEU A 161 4.31 -6.73 -10.78
N GLY A 162 4.50 -6.88 -9.47
CA GLY A 162 5.82 -6.75 -8.84
C GLY A 162 5.74 -6.55 -7.32
N ASN A 163 6.89 -6.33 -6.68
CA ASN A 163 7.02 -6.20 -5.23
C ASN A 163 7.87 -4.96 -4.91
N VAL A 164 7.62 -4.34 -3.75
CA VAL A 164 8.46 -3.24 -3.22
C VAL A 164 9.04 -3.66 -1.88
N PHE A 165 10.36 -3.67 -1.74
CA PHE A 165 11.03 -4.20 -0.55
C PHE A 165 11.38 -3.08 0.44
N TYR A 166 10.83 -3.16 1.66
CA TYR A 166 11.18 -2.27 2.77
C TYR A 166 12.14 -2.96 3.75
N SER A 167 13.38 -2.52 3.92
CA SER A 167 14.10 -1.53 3.10
C SER A 167 15.27 -2.16 2.36
N VAL A 168 15.86 -1.40 1.45
CA VAL A 168 17.03 -1.80 0.67
C VAL A 168 18.25 -2.15 1.55
N LYS A 169 18.32 -1.63 2.79
CA LYS A 169 19.45 -1.86 3.71
C LYS A 169 19.72 -3.35 3.93
N GLN A 170 18.70 -4.13 4.27
CA GLN A 170 18.87 -5.57 4.53
C GLN A 170 19.25 -6.35 3.26
N ILE A 171 18.84 -5.86 2.08
CA ILE A 171 19.22 -6.44 0.79
C ILE A 171 20.71 -6.16 0.52
N ILE A 172 21.16 -4.90 0.64
CA ILE A 172 22.58 -4.54 0.44
C ILE A 172 23.49 -5.30 1.40
N GLN A 173 23.08 -5.43 2.66
CA GLN A 173 23.84 -6.16 3.68
C GLN A 173 23.75 -7.69 3.53
N ASN A 174 23.01 -8.18 2.54
CA ASN A 174 22.72 -9.60 2.30
C ASN A 174 22.34 -10.37 3.57
N VAL A 175 21.50 -9.76 4.42
CA VAL A 175 21.11 -10.35 5.70
C VAL A 175 20.46 -11.71 5.47
N LYS A 176 20.99 -12.76 6.12
CA LYS A 176 20.55 -14.16 5.97
C LYS A 176 20.56 -14.67 4.52
N GLY A 177 21.32 -14.05 3.60
CA GLY A 177 21.36 -14.46 2.20
C GLY A 177 20.23 -13.92 1.31
N ILE A 178 19.44 -12.95 1.78
CA ILE A 178 18.29 -12.42 1.03
C ILE A 178 18.65 -11.90 -0.38
N GLN A 179 19.80 -11.26 -0.55
CA GLN A 179 20.20 -10.74 -1.86
C GLN A 179 20.54 -11.87 -2.84
N THR A 180 21.16 -12.95 -2.34
CA THR A 180 21.38 -14.17 -3.12
C THR A 180 20.06 -14.75 -3.60
N GLU A 181 19.08 -14.90 -2.70
CA GLU A 181 17.75 -15.43 -3.04
C GLU A 181 16.97 -14.53 -3.99
N LEU A 182 16.98 -13.21 -3.79
CA LEU A 182 16.34 -12.28 -4.72
C LEU A 182 16.99 -12.31 -6.11
N ALA A 183 18.30 -12.55 -6.20
CA ALA A 183 19.00 -12.72 -7.48
C ALA A 183 18.56 -13.99 -8.23
N THR A 184 18.23 -15.08 -7.51
CA THR A 184 17.65 -16.28 -8.14
C THR A 184 16.23 -16.02 -8.65
N LEU A 185 15.47 -15.16 -7.96
CA LEU A 185 14.12 -14.78 -8.39
C LEU A 185 14.13 -13.80 -9.57
N TYR A 186 15.00 -12.79 -9.57
CA TYR A 186 15.02 -11.70 -10.56
C TYR A 186 16.19 -11.80 -11.54
N LYS A 187 16.33 -12.95 -12.21
CA LYS A 187 17.43 -13.22 -13.16
C LYS A 187 17.44 -12.34 -14.42
N GLN A 188 16.30 -11.75 -14.77
CA GLN A 188 16.12 -11.01 -16.01
C GLN A 188 15.76 -9.56 -15.73
N LYS A 189 16.23 -8.66 -16.60
CA LYS A 189 15.78 -7.26 -16.59
C LYS A 189 14.28 -7.21 -16.83
N ALA A 190 13.55 -6.50 -15.97
CA ALA A 190 12.12 -6.31 -16.13
C ALA A 190 11.84 -5.25 -17.20
N LYS A 191 10.85 -5.50 -18.07
CA LYS A 191 10.22 -4.44 -18.87
C LYS A 191 9.29 -3.64 -17.97
N VAL A 192 9.20 -2.33 -18.20
CA VAL A 192 8.24 -1.49 -17.49
C VAL A 192 6.82 -1.91 -17.91
N PRO A 193 5.94 -2.32 -16.99
CA PRO A 193 4.57 -2.69 -17.34
C PRO A 193 3.83 -1.51 -17.98
N LYS A 194 3.07 -1.81 -19.05
CA LYS A 194 2.26 -0.81 -19.75
C LYS A 194 1.16 -0.30 -18.83
N MET A 195 1.03 1.01 -18.72
CA MET A 195 -0.04 1.70 -17.99
C MET A 195 -0.89 2.42 -19.02
N ASN A 196 -1.96 1.77 -19.52
CA ASN A 196 -2.74 2.25 -20.68
C ASN A 196 -3.46 3.60 -20.45
N TRP A 197 -3.46 4.11 -19.23
CA TRP A 197 -4.14 5.35 -18.84
C TRP A 197 -3.19 6.56 -18.75
N LEU A 198 -1.91 6.37 -19.06
CA LEU A 198 -0.87 7.40 -19.12
C LEU A 198 -0.47 7.72 -20.56
#